data_AF-A0A3D4FHT5-F1
#
_entry.id   AF-A0A3D4FHT5-F1
#
_cell.length_a   1.000
_cell.length_b   1.000
_cell.length_c   1.000
_cell.angle_alpha   90.00
_cell.angle_beta   90.00
_cell.angle_gamma   90.00
#
_symmetry.space_group_name_H-M   'P 1'
#
loop_
_entity.id
_entity.type
_entity.pdbx_description
1 polymer ?
#
loop_
_entity_poly.entity_id
_entity_poly.type
_entity_poly.pdbx_seq_one_letter_code
_entity_poly.pdbx_strand_id
1 'polypeptide(L)'
;KSLTFINMGMLGIFATAFVMAIGGDLNGATVSGIFTVAGFGAFGKHLKNIFPVIIGATISALLNVWDITSPGMVLGILFSTTLCPIGGHFGWYYGVLSGFLHICMVMNIGYLHGGMNLYHNGFAAGFVAMILVPLITAFRKEQEN
;
A
#
# COMPACT_ATOMS: atom_id res chain seq x y z
N LYS A 1 24.46 -7.38 -1.24
CA LYS A 1 23.60 -8.59 -1.16
C LYS A 1 23.06 -8.80 0.26
N SER A 2 23.89 -8.86 1.32
CA SER A 2 23.39 -9.06 2.70
C SER A 2 22.44 -7.96 3.21
N LEU A 3 22.70 -6.67 2.94
CA LEU A 3 21.81 -5.56 3.32
C LEU A 3 20.39 -5.71 2.75
N THR A 4 20.28 -6.25 1.54
CA THR A 4 19.00 -6.51 0.88
C THR A 4 18.19 -7.55 1.65
N PHE A 5 18.80 -8.69 2.01
CA PHE A 5 18.13 -9.72 2.81
C PHE A 5 17.72 -9.23 4.20
N ILE A 6 18.56 -8.40 4.85
CA ILE A 6 18.21 -7.76 6.13
C ILE A 6 16.98 -6.86 5.96
N ASN A 7 16.94 -6.03 4.91
CA ASN A 7 15.79 -5.17 4.62
C ASN A 7 14.50 -5.97 4.33
N MET A 8 14.60 -7.03 3.51
CA MET A 8 13.48 -7.92 3.23
C MET A 8 12.94 -8.58 4.51
N GLY A 9 13.85 -9.05 5.39
CA GLY A 9 13.50 -9.63 6.68
C GLY A 9 12.81 -8.61 7.61
N MET A 10 13.36 -7.40 7.73
CA MET A 10 12.75 -6.32 8.53
C MET A 10 11.35 -5.96 8.03
N LEU A 11 11.16 -5.87 6.71
CA LEU A 11 9.86 -5.59 6.10
C LEU A 11 8.86 -6.72 6.35
N GLY A 12 9.29 -7.97 6.25
CA GLY A 12 8.47 -9.14 6.57
C GLY A 12 8.02 -9.14 8.02
N ILE A 13 8.96 -8.98 8.96
CA ILE A 13 8.67 -8.90 10.41
C ILE A 13 7.71 -7.74 10.70
N PHE A 14 7.96 -6.57 10.12
CA PHE A 14 7.10 -5.41 10.30
C PHE A 14 5.69 -5.64 9.75
N ALA A 15 5.55 -6.23 8.56
CA ALA A 15 4.25 -6.55 7.97
C ALA A 15 3.50 -7.59 8.81
N THR A 16 4.17 -8.63 9.31
CA THR A 16 3.58 -9.61 10.23
C THR A 16 3.14 -8.95 11.54
N ALA A 17 3.99 -8.14 12.16
CA ALA A 17 3.68 -7.44 13.40
C ALA A 17 2.50 -6.48 13.22
N PHE A 18 2.43 -5.77 12.09
CA PHE A 18 1.32 -4.90 11.74
C PHE A 18 0.00 -5.68 11.67
N VAL A 19 -0.03 -6.80 10.93
CA VAL A 19 -1.23 -7.65 10.82
C VAL A 19 -1.70 -8.16 12.19
N MET A 20 -0.77 -8.64 13.02
CA MET A 20 -1.11 -9.11 14.36
C MET A 20 -1.59 -7.96 15.26
N ALA A 21 -1.01 -6.77 15.14
CA ALA A 21 -1.39 -5.60 15.93
C ALA A 21 -2.80 -5.10 15.63
N ILE A 22 -3.25 -5.19 14.38
CA ILE A 22 -4.64 -4.87 14.00
C ILE A 22 -5.61 -6.01 14.29
N GLY A 23 -5.16 -7.17 14.80
CA GLY A 23 -5.99 -8.33 15.09
C GLY A 23 -6.37 -9.17 13.86
N GLY A 24 -5.62 -9.05 12.76
CA GLY A 24 -5.89 -9.81 11.52
C GLY A 24 -5.34 -11.24 11.55
N ASP A 25 -5.99 -12.13 10.81
CA ASP A 25 -5.58 -13.53 10.70
C ASP A 25 -4.40 -13.75 9.74
N LEU A 26 -3.45 -14.59 10.17
CA LEU A 26 -2.34 -15.08 9.33
C LEU A 26 -2.78 -16.27 8.47
N ASN A 27 -3.77 -16.04 7.60
CA ASN A 27 -4.19 -17.01 6.60
C ASN A 27 -3.31 -16.97 5.34
N GLY A 28 -3.53 -17.90 4.40
CA GLY A 28 -2.71 -18.01 3.18
C GLY A 28 -2.66 -16.74 2.33
N ALA A 29 -3.77 -15.98 2.27
CA ALA A 29 -3.80 -14.73 1.52
C ALA A 29 -2.96 -13.66 2.22
N THR A 30 -3.15 -13.44 3.52
CA THR A 30 -2.38 -12.49 4.32
C THR A 30 -0.88 -12.78 4.27
N VAL A 31 -0.49 -14.06 4.36
CA VAL A 31 0.91 -14.52 4.25
C VAL A 31 1.50 -14.18 2.87
N SER A 32 0.73 -14.35 1.79
CA SER A 32 1.18 -13.95 0.44
C SER A 32 1.39 -12.44 0.32
N GLY A 33 0.54 -11.64 0.97
CA GLY A 33 0.72 -10.18 1.09
C GLY A 33 2.01 -9.82 1.83
N ILE A 34 2.27 -10.45 2.99
CA ILE A 34 3.50 -10.25 3.78
C ILE A 34 4.74 -10.58 2.94
N PHE A 35 4.76 -11.74 2.27
CA PHE A 35 5.89 -12.11 1.41
C PHE A 35 6.05 -11.20 0.21
N THR A 36 4.96 -10.62 -0.31
CA THR A 36 5.05 -9.61 -1.36
C THR A 36 5.72 -8.34 -0.85
N VAL A 37 5.34 -7.85 0.34
CA VAL A 37 6.00 -6.68 0.96
C VAL A 37 7.49 -6.95 1.19
N ALA A 38 7.83 -8.12 1.74
CA ALA A 38 9.21 -8.54 1.94
C ALA A 38 9.99 -8.67 0.61
N GLY A 39 9.39 -9.31 -0.40
CA GLY A 39 9.96 -9.53 -1.74
C GLY A 39 10.33 -8.23 -2.44
N PHE A 40 9.39 -7.26 -2.44
CA PHE A 40 9.64 -5.92 -2.99
C PHE A 40 10.62 -5.09 -2.16
N GLY A 41 11.01 -5.55 -0.97
CA GLY A 41 12.16 -5.02 -0.22
C GLY A 41 13.48 -5.11 -1.00
N ALA A 42 13.60 -6.02 -1.96
CA ALA A 42 14.74 -6.06 -2.87
C ALA A 42 14.72 -4.95 -3.94
N PHE A 43 13.56 -4.33 -4.17
CA PHE A 43 13.31 -3.35 -5.23
C PHE A 43 13.07 -1.93 -4.68
N GLY A 44 13.69 -1.60 -3.54
CA GLY A 44 13.70 -0.25 -2.98
C GLY A 44 12.62 0.08 -1.96
N LYS A 45 11.72 -0.87 -1.60
CA LYS A 45 10.88 -0.70 -0.41
C LYS A 45 11.75 -0.75 0.84
N HIS A 46 11.47 0.10 1.82
CA HIS A 46 12.08 0.06 3.16
C HIS A 46 11.13 0.71 4.18
N LEU A 47 11.30 0.46 5.47
CA LEU A 47 10.35 0.91 6.51
C LEU A 47 9.97 2.39 6.39
N LYS A 48 10.95 3.28 6.18
CA LYS A 48 10.71 4.73 6.06
C LYS A 48 9.76 5.15 4.93
N ASN A 49 9.72 4.42 3.80
CA ASN A 49 8.87 4.80 2.65
C ASN A 49 7.51 4.11 2.67
N ILE A 50 7.41 2.89 3.23
CA ILE A 50 6.12 2.20 3.35
C ILE A 50 5.28 2.74 4.51
N PHE A 51 5.92 3.28 5.55
CA PHE A 51 5.24 3.71 6.77
C PHE A 51 4.17 4.80 6.54
N PRO A 52 4.46 5.90 5.79
CA PRO A 52 3.43 6.89 5.47
C PRO A 52 2.25 6.31 4.69
N VAL A 53 2.52 5.37 3.77
CA VAL A 53 1.49 4.72 2.96
C VAL A 53 0.58 3.85 3.83
N ILE A 54 1.16 3.06 4.73
CA ILE A 54 0.40 2.23 5.67
C ILE A 54 -0.44 3.10 6.61
N ILE A 55 0.08 4.24 7.07
CA ILE A 55 -0.71 5.20 7.86
C ILE A 55 -1.94 5.65 7.05
N GLY A 56 -1.74 6.10 5.82
CA GLY A 56 -2.84 6.54 4.96
C GLY A 56 -3.88 5.45 4.70
N ALA A 57 -3.41 4.25 4.39
CA ALA A 57 -4.27 3.09 4.17
C ALA A 57 -5.04 2.72 5.45
N THR A 58 -4.39 2.76 6.61
CA THR A 58 -5.02 2.45 7.91
C THR A 58 -6.08 3.50 8.26
N ILE A 59 -5.81 4.78 8.05
CA ILE A 59 -6.80 5.86 8.25
C ILE A 59 -8.01 5.62 7.36
N SER A 60 -7.79 5.33 6.08
CA SER A 60 -8.88 5.04 5.12
C SER A 60 -9.68 3.80 5.52
N ALA A 61 -9.00 2.74 5.98
CA ALA A 61 -9.62 1.52 6.48
C ALA A 61 -10.54 1.79 7.68
N LEU A 62 -10.10 2.60 8.65
CA LEU A 62 -10.90 2.95 9.83
C LEU A 62 -12.14 3.80 9.51
N LEU A 63 -12.12 4.55 8.40
CA LEU A 63 -13.26 5.34 7.92
C LEU A 63 -14.17 4.56 6.97
N ASN A 64 -13.80 3.32 6.64
CA ASN A 64 -14.53 2.52 5.68
C ASN A 64 -15.63 1.69 6.33
N VAL A 65 -16.56 1.18 5.51
CA VAL A 65 -17.68 0.35 5.98
C VAL A 65 -17.27 -1.10 6.28
N TRP A 66 -16.14 -1.54 5.73
CA TRP A 66 -15.61 -2.89 5.95
C TRP A 66 -14.68 -2.94 7.15
N ASP A 67 -14.69 -4.06 7.85
CA ASP A 67 -13.83 -4.29 9.01
C ASP A 67 -12.34 -4.29 8.62
N ILE A 68 -11.51 -3.62 9.41
CA ILE A 68 -10.06 -3.53 9.23
C ILE A 68 -9.36 -4.89 9.24
N THR A 69 -9.95 -5.87 9.94
CA THR A 69 -9.44 -7.24 10.05
C THR A 69 -9.88 -8.13 8.89
N SER A 70 -10.80 -7.66 8.04
CA SER A 70 -11.28 -8.45 6.90
C SER A 70 -10.13 -8.77 5.94
N PRO A 71 -10.07 -9.99 5.36
CA PRO A 71 -8.95 -10.39 4.49
C PRO A 71 -8.72 -9.42 3.32
N GLY A 72 -9.79 -8.89 2.73
CA GLY A 72 -9.70 -7.92 1.63
C GLY A 72 -9.06 -6.59 2.08
N MET A 73 -9.40 -6.11 3.28
CA MET A 73 -8.84 -4.88 3.81
C MET A 73 -7.37 -5.05 4.20
N VAL A 74 -7.03 -6.14 4.88
CA VAL A 74 -5.64 -6.45 5.27
C VAL A 74 -4.75 -6.55 4.03
N LEU A 75 -5.20 -7.28 3.00
CA LEU A 75 -4.50 -7.35 1.71
C LEU A 75 -4.39 -5.98 1.04
N GLY A 76 -5.47 -5.20 1.05
CA GLY A 76 -5.49 -3.82 0.58
C GLY A 76 -4.38 -2.99 1.21
N ILE A 77 -4.29 -3.00 2.55
CA ILE A 77 -3.27 -2.24 3.29
C ILE A 77 -1.86 -2.74 2.94
N LEU A 78 -1.62 -4.05 2.93
CA LEU A 78 -0.29 -4.61 2.62
C LEU A 78 0.15 -4.28 1.18
N PHE A 79 -0.75 -4.43 0.20
CA PHE A 79 -0.43 -4.15 -1.20
C PHE A 79 -0.35 -2.65 -1.51
N SER A 80 -1.04 -1.79 -0.75
CA SER A 80 -0.95 -0.33 -0.89
C SER A 80 0.51 0.16 -0.83
N THR A 81 1.37 -0.53 -0.08
CA THR A 81 2.81 -0.24 0.02
C THR A 81 3.54 -0.17 -1.31
N THR A 82 2.98 -0.70 -2.40
CA THR A 82 3.52 -0.51 -3.76
C THR A 82 3.56 0.95 -4.20
N LEU A 83 2.77 1.83 -3.57
CA LEU A 83 2.73 3.27 -3.80
C LEU A 83 3.77 4.04 -2.99
N CYS A 84 4.63 3.36 -2.22
CA CYS A 84 5.71 4.01 -1.46
C CYS A 84 6.66 4.87 -2.30
N PRO A 85 6.89 4.64 -3.61
CA PRO A 85 7.69 5.57 -4.41
C PRO A 85 7.09 6.98 -4.49
N ILE A 86 5.76 7.13 -4.43
CA ILE A 86 5.10 8.44 -4.41
C ILE A 86 5.50 9.21 -3.15
N GLY A 87 5.40 8.55 -1.99
CA GLY A 87 5.82 9.14 -0.72
C GLY A 87 7.33 9.41 -0.65
N GLY A 88 8.14 8.52 -1.22
CA GLY A 88 9.60 8.66 -1.28
C GLY A 88 10.07 9.81 -2.18
N HIS A 89 9.38 10.05 -3.31
CA HIS A 89 9.81 11.06 -4.29
C HIS A 89 9.16 12.43 -4.07
N PHE A 90 7.88 12.46 -3.72
CA PHE A 90 7.12 13.71 -3.59
C PHE A 90 6.96 14.17 -2.14
N GLY A 91 7.20 13.30 -1.15
CA GLY A 91 7.12 13.62 0.27
C GLY A 91 6.11 12.76 1.03
N TRP A 92 6.31 12.61 2.34
CA TRP A 92 5.58 11.68 3.19
C TRP A 92 4.05 11.90 3.16
N TYR A 93 3.60 13.15 3.02
CA TYR A 93 2.18 13.51 2.93
C TYR A 93 1.50 12.92 1.68
N TYR A 94 2.18 12.88 0.54
CA TYR A 94 1.67 12.17 -0.64
C TYR A 94 1.73 10.65 -0.49
N GLY A 95 2.64 10.14 0.34
CA GLY A 95 2.63 8.75 0.78
C GLY A 95 1.33 8.41 1.51
N VAL A 96 0.96 9.20 2.51
CA VAL A 96 -0.32 9.08 3.24
C VAL A 96 -1.50 9.18 2.26
N LEU A 97 -1.53 10.19 1.40
CA LEU A 97 -2.61 10.36 0.42
C LEU A 97 -2.73 9.14 -0.52
N SER A 98 -1.61 8.61 -1.00
CA SER A 98 -1.60 7.47 -1.91
C SER A 98 -2.15 6.18 -1.27
N GLY A 99 -1.78 5.91 0.00
CA GLY A 99 -2.32 4.78 0.75
C GLY A 99 -3.81 4.94 1.04
N PHE A 100 -4.23 6.16 1.38
CA PHE A 100 -5.63 6.46 1.63
C PHE A 100 -6.50 6.19 0.39
N LEU A 101 -6.09 6.73 -0.76
CA LEU A 101 -6.82 6.57 -2.02
C LEU A 101 -6.78 5.13 -2.54
N HIS A 102 -5.70 4.39 -2.27
CA HIS A 102 -5.63 2.97 -2.62
C HIS A 102 -6.74 2.17 -1.96
N ILE A 103 -6.98 2.35 -0.66
CA ILE A 103 -8.06 1.66 0.04
C ILE A 103 -9.44 2.06 -0.51
N CYS A 104 -9.66 3.35 -0.76
CA CYS A 104 -10.91 3.81 -1.40
C CYS A 104 -11.14 3.12 -2.75
N MET A 105 -10.08 2.93 -3.54
CA MET A 105 -10.19 2.36 -4.88
C MET A 105 -10.34 0.84 -4.85
N VAL A 106 -9.48 0.16 -4.10
CA VAL A 106 -9.37 -1.30 -4.08
C VAL A 106 -10.64 -1.95 -3.54
N MET A 107 -11.31 -1.31 -2.57
CA MET A 107 -12.55 -1.79 -1.98
C MET A 107 -13.79 -1.57 -2.88
N ASN A 108 -13.68 -0.76 -3.94
CA ASN A 108 -14.80 -0.47 -4.84
C ASN A 108 -14.62 -1.06 -6.25
N ILE A 109 -13.39 -1.23 -6.73
CA ILE A 109 -13.13 -1.68 -8.10
C ILE A 109 -13.48 -3.16 -8.32
N GLY A 110 -13.53 -3.97 -7.25
CA GLY A 110 -13.90 -5.38 -7.28
C GLY A 110 -15.26 -5.64 -7.91
N TYR A 111 -16.22 -4.77 -7.60
CA TYR A 111 -17.57 -4.79 -8.17
C TYR A 111 -17.56 -4.50 -9.67
N LEU A 112 -16.78 -3.50 -10.11
CA LEU A 112 -16.76 -3.03 -11.50
C LEU A 112 -16.29 -4.09 -12.50
N HIS A 113 -15.36 -4.95 -12.10
CA HIS A 113 -14.89 -6.06 -12.93
C HIS A 113 -15.52 -7.41 -12.55
N GLY A 114 -16.53 -7.44 -11.68
CA GLY A 114 -17.24 -8.66 -11.28
C GLY A 114 -16.34 -9.77 -10.72
N GLY A 115 -15.23 -9.42 -10.06
CA GLY A 115 -14.25 -10.40 -9.58
C GLY A 115 -13.37 -11.07 -10.65
N MET A 116 -13.52 -10.72 -11.94
CA MET A 116 -12.70 -11.32 -13.02
C MET A 116 -11.22 -10.90 -12.97
N ASN A 117 -10.91 -9.76 -12.35
CA ASN A 117 -9.53 -9.33 -12.14
C ASN A 117 -8.99 -9.82 -10.79
N LEU A 118 -8.21 -10.90 -10.82
CA LEU A 118 -7.54 -11.44 -9.64
C LEU A 118 -6.38 -10.56 -9.14
N TYR A 119 -5.85 -9.68 -10.00
CA TYR A 119 -4.79 -8.72 -9.67
C TYR A 119 -5.37 -7.34 -9.26
N HIS A 120 -6.58 -7.29 -8.70
CA HIS A 120 -7.29 -6.03 -8.46
C HIS A 120 -6.53 -5.05 -7.56
N ASN A 121 -5.71 -5.54 -6.62
CA ASN A 121 -4.89 -4.70 -5.74
C ASN A 121 -3.83 -3.90 -6.50
N GLY A 122 -3.11 -4.55 -7.41
CA GLY A 122 -2.11 -3.90 -8.27
C GLY A 122 -2.77 -2.98 -9.30
N PHE A 123 -3.92 -3.39 -9.85
CA PHE A 123 -4.71 -2.58 -10.75
C PHE A 123 -5.19 -1.28 -10.10
N ALA A 124 -5.75 -1.35 -8.89
CA ALA A 124 -6.14 -0.18 -8.11
C ALA A 124 -4.94 0.75 -7.81
N ALA A 125 -3.80 0.19 -7.42
CA ALA A 125 -2.59 0.97 -7.22
C ALA A 125 -2.13 1.68 -8.51
N GLY A 126 -2.20 1.00 -9.65
CA GLY A 126 -1.90 1.59 -10.96
C GLY A 126 -2.77 2.81 -11.24
N PHE A 127 -4.08 2.73 -11.01
CA PHE A 127 -4.98 3.88 -11.16
C PHE A 127 -4.65 5.04 -10.22
N VAL A 128 -4.40 4.75 -8.94
CA VAL A 128 -4.00 5.79 -7.97
C VAL A 128 -2.73 6.50 -8.45
N ALA A 129 -1.72 5.76 -8.92
CA ALA A 129 -0.49 6.34 -9.43
C ALA A 129 -0.71 7.15 -10.72
N MET A 130 -1.50 6.64 -11.67
CA MET A 130 -1.83 7.33 -12.93
C MET A 130 -2.54 8.66 -12.71
N ILE A 131 -3.32 8.79 -11.62
CA ILE A 131 -4.00 10.05 -11.27
C ILE A 131 -3.09 10.96 -10.45
N LEU A 132 -2.48 10.45 -9.37
CA LEU A 132 -1.72 11.29 -8.44
C LEU A 132 -0.44 11.84 -9.06
N VAL A 133 0.35 11.04 -9.77
CA VAL A 133 1.68 11.46 -10.23
C VAL A 133 1.61 12.67 -11.17
N PRO A 134 0.75 12.69 -12.21
CA PRO A 134 0.60 13.86 -13.08
C PRO A 134 0.08 15.08 -12.33
N LEU A 135 -0.90 14.93 -11.44
CA LEU A 135 -1.46 16.03 -10.66
C LEU A 135 -0.41 16.68 -9.76
N ILE A 136 0.33 15.88 -8.99
CA ILE A 136 1.39 16.37 -8.11
C ILE A 136 2.46 17.11 -8.92
N THR A 137 2.84 16.55 -10.07
CA THR A 137 3.87 17.14 -10.94
C THR A 137 3.41 18.47 -11.53
N ALA A 138 2.16 18.57 -11.96
CA ALA A 138 1.58 19.81 -12.50
C ALA A 138 1.57 20.93 -11.45
N PHE A 139 1.07 20.67 -10.25
CA PHE A 139 1.00 21.68 -9.19
C PHE A 139 2.39 22.12 -8.68
N ARG A 140 3.38 21.22 -8.60
CA ARG A 140 4.75 21.62 -8.22
C ARG A 140 5.38 22.54 -9.26
N LYS A 141 5.20 22.24 -10.55
CA LYS A 141 5.71 23.08 -11.64
C LYS A 141 5.11 24.49 -11.61
N GLU A 142 3.87 24.64 -11.17
CA GLU A 142 3.21 25.94 -11.03
C GLU A 142 3.68 26.74 -9.80
N GLN A 143 4.23 26.08 -8.77
CA GLN A 143 4.83 26.75 -7.61
C GLN A 143 6.27 27.23 -7.86
N GLU A 144 6.96 26.63 -8.85
CA GLU A 144 8.33 26.98 -9.24
C GLU A 144 8.40 28.09 -10.32
N ASN A 145 7.25 28.45 -10.91
CA ASN A 145 7.10 29.54 -11.89
C ASN A 145 6.46 30.78 -11.24
#